data_AF-A0A7C2FZ60-F1
#
_entry.id   AF-A0A7C2FZ60-F1
#
_cell.length_a   1.000
_cell.length_b   1.000
_cell.length_c   1.000
_cell.angle_alpha   90.00
_cell.angle_beta   90.00
_cell.angle_gamma   90.00
#
_symmetry.space_group_name_H-M   'P 1'
#
loop_
_entity.id
_entity.type
_entity.pdbx_description
1 polymer ?
#
loop_
_entity_poly.entity_id
_entity_poly.type
_entity_poly.pdbx_seq_one_letter_code
_entity_poly.pdbx_strand_id
1 'polypeptide(L)'
;MAGDARPRVPRDGKEACTPGVGVEGGEDQGVRAGHVHDLAPVVQGHVHAHDEDVGALPQLQRERHPAVPGRAAHPGQNPGDGREDERGEREEGRGHSPAERPPDPRCPLRSRGGCGFPEIRSHASEHTAPVRPEEVSGPERPFGRNPDAARGSGPRSADAHRGTPHVPPRHRGGLPVSSRKEAGVKELTLNAYAKVNLTLDVRGRRPDGYHDVETVLHTLELHDTVVLREAEGSIRVVCDHRRVPSDEQNLVFRTAQLLREVYGVQGGVEIELRKRIPPASGLGGGSSDAAVTLLGLAQLWKLRLDHAQLVELASQLGSDVPFFLVGGAALATGRGERLRFLPTLPTTWVVVACPEVEVSTGWAYGQLDLAAVARRPDTERVVEALRREDVVEVAKALCNVFEPLVSHHYPQVAALKERMLAAGALGAAMTGTGPAVYGLFPGEGDARRAAESLAAAGGAQIFLTRTFAELGR
;
A
#
# COMPACT_ATOMS: atom_id res chain seq x y z
N MET A 1 66.79 -18.03 -28.15
CA MET A 1 67.23 -18.14 -26.75
C MET A 1 65.98 -17.93 -25.89
N ALA A 2 65.29 -18.99 -25.48
CA ALA A 2 65.32 -19.58 -24.12
C ALA A 2 64.96 -18.54 -23.04
N GLY A 3 63.94 -18.69 -22.18
CA GLY A 3 63.07 -19.82 -21.90
C GLY A 3 61.94 -19.43 -20.93
N ASP A 4 61.04 -20.41 -20.76
CA ASP A 4 59.84 -20.49 -19.94
C ASP A 4 60.13 -20.53 -18.42
N ALA A 5 59.26 -19.96 -17.57
CA ALA A 5 59.29 -20.19 -16.12
C ALA A 5 57.95 -19.86 -15.43
N ARG A 6 57.23 -20.92 -15.02
CA ARG A 6 56.19 -20.91 -13.98
C ARG A 6 56.81 -20.99 -12.57
N PRO A 7 56.05 -20.66 -11.51
CA PRO A 7 56.09 -21.44 -10.25
C PRO A 7 54.66 -21.82 -9.81
N ARG A 8 54.32 -23.11 -9.65
CA ARG A 8 54.50 -24.05 -8.51
C ARG A 8 53.60 -23.77 -7.29
N VAL A 9 52.63 -24.66 -7.13
CA VAL A 9 51.81 -24.97 -5.94
C VAL A 9 52.64 -25.78 -4.92
N PRO A 10 52.31 -25.72 -3.61
CA PRO A 10 52.46 -26.86 -2.72
C PRO A 10 51.12 -27.37 -2.17
N ARG A 11 51.03 -28.70 -2.03
CA ARG A 11 49.93 -29.49 -1.48
C ARG A 11 50.14 -29.80 0.01
N ASP A 12 49.00 -29.91 0.69
CA ASP A 12 48.61 -30.81 1.79
C ASP A 12 49.36 -30.82 3.14
N GLY A 13 48.58 -30.58 4.20
CA GLY A 13 48.84 -30.96 5.59
C GLY A 13 47.54 -30.98 6.39
N LYS A 14 47.00 -32.18 6.63
CA LYS A 14 45.85 -32.46 7.51
C LYS A 14 46.17 -32.13 8.96
N GLU A 15 45.21 -31.58 9.71
CA GLU A 15 44.96 -31.98 11.09
C GLU A 15 43.52 -31.61 11.52
N ALA A 16 42.89 -32.54 12.23
CA ALA A 16 41.53 -32.50 12.72
C ALA A 16 41.51 -32.11 14.20
N CYS A 17 40.50 -31.34 14.63
CA CYS A 17 39.96 -31.38 16.00
C CYS A 17 38.54 -30.78 16.02
N THR A 18 37.59 -31.54 16.55
CA THR A 18 36.23 -31.13 16.96
C THR A 18 36.23 -30.86 18.50
N PRO A 19 35.09 -30.69 19.21
CA PRO A 19 34.55 -29.39 19.66
C PRO A 19 34.46 -29.24 21.21
N GLY A 20 34.19 -28.03 21.71
CA GLY A 20 33.77 -27.74 23.10
C GLY A 20 33.18 -26.31 23.16
N VAL A 21 31.86 -26.11 23.31
CA VAL A 21 30.99 -26.11 24.52
C VAL A 21 31.28 -24.99 25.52
N GLY A 22 30.23 -24.18 25.79
CA GLY A 22 30.08 -23.18 26.86
C GLY A 22 29.32 -21.94 26.37
N VAL A 23 27.99 -21.95 26.18
CA VAL A 23 26.87 -21.73 27.13
C VAL A 23 27.14 -20.71 28.25
N GLU A 24 26.60 -19.49 28.08
CA GLU A 24 25.84 -18.66 29.04
C GLU A 24 24.93 -17.77 28.16
N GLY A 25 23.63 -17.59 28.31
CA GLY A 25 22.74 -17.61 29.47
C GLY A 25 21.97 -16.29 29.47
N GLY A 26 20.86 -16.19 28.74
CA GLY A 26 20.02 -14.99 28.65
C GLY A 26 18.58 -15.35 28.34
N GLU A 27 17.70 -14.98 29.27
CA GLU A 27 16.37 -15.53 29.51
C GLU A 27 15.36 -15.30 28.37
N ASP A 28 14.74 -16.41 27.95
CA ASP A 28 13.68 -16.50 26.96
C ASP A 28 12.32 -16.42 27.67
N GLN A 29 11.58 -15.32 27.50
CA GLN A 29 10.18 -15.24 27.92
C GLN A 29 9.31 -15.84 26.82
N GLY A 30 8.95 -17.11 27.03
CA GLY A 30 8.20 -17.93 26.10
C GLY A 30 6.83 -17.36 25.72
N VAL A 31 6.66 -17.10 24.42
CA VAL A 31 5.36 -17.09 23.77
C VAL A 31 5.07 -18.53 23.35
N ARG A 32 4.06 -19.14 23.98
CA ARG A 32 3.59 -20.49 23.66
C ARG A 32 3.24 -20.57 22.18
N ALA A 33 3.87 -21.51 21.47
CA ALA A 33 3.48 -21.94 20.14
C ALA A 33 2.07 -22.58 20.20
N GLY A 34 1.04 -21.77 19.99
CA GLY A 34 -0.30 -22.24 19.69
C GLY A 34 -0.34 -22.84 18.29
N HIS A 35 -0.91 -24.03 18.14
CA HIS A 35 -1.23 -24.58 16.83
C HIS A 35 -2.23 -23.66 16.13
N VAL A 36 -1.80 -23.03 15.05
CA VAL A 36 -2.60 -22.07 14.29
C VAL A 36 -3.34 -22.82 13.18
N HIS A 37 -4.53 -23.31 13.49
CA HIS A 37 -5.44 -23.86 12.49
C HIS A 37 -6.30 -22.80 11.78
N ASP A 38 -6.12 -21.49 12.05
CA ASP A 38 -7.02 -20.43 11.58
C ASP A 38 -6.34 -19.18 10.97
N LEU A 39 -5.16 -19.31 10.36
CA LEU A 39 -4.69 -18.29 9.41
C LEU A 39 -5.19 -18.63 8.02
N ALA A 40 -6.48 -18.37 7.77
CA ALA A 40 -6.93 -18.21 6.40
C ALA A 40 -6.27 -16.94 5.82
N PRO A 41 -5.52 -17.02 4.70
CA PRO A 41 -5.26 -15.84 3.90
C PRO A 41 -6.62 -15.38 3.38
N VAL A 42 -7.05 -14.17 3.76
CA VAL A 42 -8.31 -13.62 3.27
C VAL A 42 -8.04 -13.08 1.87
N VAL A 43 -8.06 -14.00 0.92
CA VAL A 43 -8.26 -13.72 -0.48
C VAL A 43 -9.69 -13.22 -0.60
N GLN A 44 -9.90 -11.90 -0.68
CA GLN A 44 -11.16 -11.38 -1.21
C GLN A 44 -11.21 -11.65 -2.71
N GLY A 45 -11.55 -12.88 -3.06
CA GLY A 45 -12.00 -13.28 -4.39
C GLY A 45 -13.45 -13.67 -4.33
N HIS A 46 -14.29 -13.02 -5.13
CA HIS A 46 -15.59 -13.56 -5.46
C HIS A 46 -15.36 -14.86 -6.25
N VAL A 47 -15.67 -16.01 -5.65
CA VAL A 47 -15.77 -17.25 -6.41
C VAL A 47 -17.11 -17.20 -7.14
N HIS A 48 -17.11 -16.80 -8.41
CA HIS A 48 -18.28 -16.99 -9.26
C HIS A 48 -18.40 -18.49 -9.58
N ALA A 49 -19.06 -19.24 -8.71
CA ALA A 49 -19.60 -20.55 -9.04
C ALA A 49 -21.03 -20.34 -9.52
N HIS A 50 -21.27 -20.51 -10.82
CA HIS A 50 -22.62 -20.72 -11.32
C HIS A 50 -23.04 -22.15 -10.98
N ASP A 51 -24.00 -22.29 -10.05
CA ASP A 51 -25.00 -23.35 -10.07
C ASP A 51 -26.14 -22.99 -9.11
N GLU A 52 -27.37 -23.02 -9.60
CA GLU A 52 -28.59 -22.80 -8.82
C GLU A 52 -29.07 -24.09 -8.12
N ASP A 53 -29.55 -23.88 -6.90
CA ASP A 53 -30.78 -24.43 -6.32
C ASP A 53 -30.75 -25.55 -5.25
N VAL A 54 -31.59 -25.26 -4.23
CA VAL A 54 -32.20 -26.10 -3.17
C VAL A 54 -31.41 -26.47 -1.91
N GLY A 55 -31.87 -25.95 -0.76
CA GLY A 55 -31.65 -26.58 0.56
C GLY A 55 -31.89 -25.69 1.78
N ALA A 56 -33.14 -25.31 2.06
CA ALA A 56 -33.52 -24.60 3.28
C ALA A 56 -33.32 -25.44 4.56
N LEU A 57 -32.68 -24.86 5.60
CA LEU A 57 -32.77 -25.30 7.00
C LEU A 57 -32.63 -24.09 7.96
N PRO A 58 -33.18 -24.18 9.20
CA PRO A 58 -33.91 -23.07 9.82
C PRO A 58 -33.10 -22.19 10.79
N GLN A 59 -33.65 -21.01 11.01
CA GLN A 59 -33.21 -19.96 11.94
C GLN A 59 -33.10 -20.48 13.38
N LEU A 60 -31.92 -20.31 13.98
CA LEU A 60 -31.72 -20.46 15.43
C LEU A 60 -31.66 -19.09 16.09
N GLN A 61 -32.48 -18.99 17.13
CA GLN A 61 -32.90 -17.78 17.81
C GLN A 61 -31.77 -17.15 18.63
N ARG A 62 -31.83 -15.82 18.70
CA ARG A 62 -31.09 -14.98 19.64
C ARG A 62 -31.41 -15.38 21.07
N GLU A 63 -30.40 -15.78 21.84
CA GLU A 63 -30.47 -15.71 23.29
C GLU A 63 -29.62 -14.54 23.80
N ARG A 64 -30.33 -13.58 24.39
CA ARG A 64 -29.78 -12.50 25.21
C ARG A 64 -29.52 -13.07 26.60
N HIS A 65 -28.37 -12.78 27.18
CA HIS A 65 -28.16 -12.86 28.61
C HIS A 65 -27.43 -11.60 29.12
N PRO A 66 -27.58 -11.24 30.39
CA PRO A 66 -27.96 -9.90 30.80
C PRO A 66 -26.81 -9.16 31.48
N ALA A 67 -26.97 -7.83 31.55
CA ALA A 67 -26.19 -6.94 32.39
C ALA A 67 -26.32 -7.33 33.89
N VAL A 68 -25.21 -7.19 34.62
CA VAL A 68 -25.18 -7.20 36.09
C VAL A 68 -24.37 -5.98 36.57
N PRO A 69 -24.77 -5.31 37.67
CA PRO A 69 -24.64 -3.87 37.84
C PRO A 69 -23.50 -3.45 38.77
N GLY A 70 -23.20 -2.14 38.73
CA GLY A 70 -22.26 -1.49 39.63
C GLY A 70 -22.74 -1.29 41.07
N ARG A 71 -21.77 -0.98 41.94
CA ARG A 71 -21.82 -0.36 43.28
C ARG A 71 -20.35 -0.14 43.69
N ALA A 72 -19.92 0.87 44.42
CA ALA A 72 -20.49 2.08 44.99
C ALA A 72 -19.31 2.97 45.42
N ALA A 73 -19.56 4.27 45.57
CA ALA A 73 -18.61 5.28 46.02
C ALA A 73 -18.70 5.56 47.55
N HIS A 74 -17.59 6.10 48.09
CA HIS A 74 -17.42 6.98 49.27
C HIS A 74 -17.46 6.38 50.70
N PRO A 75 -16.98 7.09 51.76
CA PRO A 75 -16.07 8.27 51.87
C PRO A 75 -15.01 8.18 53.03
N GLY A 76 -14.19 9.23 53.22
CA GLY A 76 -13.51 9.54 54.51
C GLY A 76 -12.14 10.21 54.34
N GLN A 77 -12.05 11.54 54.26
CA GLN A 77 -11.73 12.48 55.37
C GLN A 77 -10.25 12.55 55.79
N ASN A 78 -9.63 13.69 55.44
CA ASN A 78 -8.47 14.35 56.06
C ASN A 78 -8.81 14.78 57.51
N PRO A 79 -7.88 15.13 58.44
CA PRO A 79 -6.93 16.25 58.23
C PRO A 79 -5.59 16.21 59.03
N GLY A 80 -4.72 17.20 58.80
CA GLY A 80 -3.59 17.59 59.69
C GLY A 80 -2.41 18.19 58.90
N ASP A 81 -2.40 19.48 58.56
CA ASP A 81 -1.91 20.67 59.31
C ASP A 81 -0.38 20.77 59.54
N GLY A 82 0.18 21.95 59.22
CA GLY A 82 1.55 22.43 59.52
C GLY A 82 2.34 22.83 58.26
N ARG A 83 2.43 24.10 57.81
CA ARG A 83 3.27 25.23 58.31
C ARG A 83 4.74 24.81 58.49
N GLU A 84 5.79 25.52 58.09
CA GLU A 84 6.01 26.93 57.71
C GLU A 84 7.37 27.01 56.98
N ASP A 85 7.63 28.19 56.40
CA ASP A 85 8.86 28.70 55.80
C ASP A 85 10.21 28.22 56.37
N GLU A 86 11.27 28.22 55.54
CA GLU A 86 12.45 29.04 55.85
C GLU A 86 13.39 29.26 54.65
N ARG A 87 13.89 30.49 54.60
CA ARG A 87 14.88 31.05 53.65
C ARG A 87 16.28 30.62 54.07
N GLY A 88 17.21 30.56 53.12
CA GLY A 88 18.63 30.43 53.40
C GLY A 88 19.48 30.99 52.27
N GLU A 89 19.87 32.25 52.41
CA GLU A 89 20.90 32.95 51.63
C GLU A 89 22.32 32.45 52.00
N ARG A 90 23.25 32.59 51.02
CA ARG A 90 24.68 32.98 51.10
C ARG A 90 25.31 32.66 49.73
N GLU A 91 25.74 33.61 48.87
CA GLU A 91 26.94 34.49 48.92
C GLU A 91 28.23 33.70 49.25
N GLU A 92 29.38 33.75 48.56
CA GLU A 92 30.07 34.64 47.59
C GLU A 92 31.00 33.73 46.72
N GLY A 93 31.66 34.09 45.60
CA GLY A 93 31.86 35.34 44.89
C GLY A 93 33.01 35.21 43.85
N ARG A 94 33.09 36.24 42.98
CA ARG A 94 34.23 36.74 42.16
C ARG A 94 34.66 35.86 40.96
N GLY A 95 34.82 36.34 39.73
CA GLY A 95 34.77 37.67 39.13
C GLY A 95 35.78 37.75 37.97
N HIS A 96 35.42 38.35 36.82
CA HIS A 96 36.18 39.33 36.02
C HIS A 96 35.59 39.50 34.60
N SER A 97 35.53 40.76 34.16
CA SER A 97 34.90 41.29 32.94
C SER A 97 35.96 41.76 31.91
N PRO A 98 35.60 42.31 30.73
CA PRO A 98 36.22 42.02 29.42
C PRO A 98 37.26 43.05 28.94
N ALA A 99 37.93 42.79 27.81
CA ALA A 99 38.75 43.78 27.11
C ALA A 99 38.76 43.63 25.57
N GLU A 100 38.96 44.78 24.92
CA GLU A 100 38.73 45.15 23.52
C GLU A 100 39.94 44.88 22.57
N ARG A 101 39.69 45.03 21.25
CA ARG A 101 40.60 45.05 20.06
C ARG A 101 41.55 46.29 20.05
N PRO A 102 42.55 46.52 19.14
CA PRO A 102 42.60 46.31 17.64
C PRO A 102 44.06 46.12 17.02
N PRO A 103 44.42 46.49 15.75
CA PRO A 103 43.85 46.36 14.38
C PRO A 103 44.76 45.66 13.30
N ASP A 104 44.22 45.56 12.07
CA ASP A 104 44.64 45.11 10.72
C ASP A 104 45.99 45.68 10.14
N PRO A 105 46.64 45.13 9.06
CA PRO A 105 46.24 45.41 7.65
C PRO A 105 46.53 44.29 6.60
N ARG A 106 45.62 44.08 5.63
CA ARG A 106 45.82 44.37 4.17
C ARG A 106 44.73 43.80 3.25
N CYS A 107 44.04 44.73 2.58
CA CYS A 107 43.27 44.58 1.34
C CYS A 107 44.18 44.88 0.12
N PRO A 108 43.81 44.51 -1.13
CA PRO A 108 43.29 45.58 -2.00
C PRO A 108 42.13 45.21 -2.96
N LEU A 109 41.14 46.12 -2.96
CA LEU A 109 40.53 46.85 -4.11
C LEU A 109 39.65 46.06 -5.11
N ARG A 110 38.33 46.32 -5.12
CA ARG A 110 37.54 47.27 -5.99
C ARG A 110 36.74 46.46 -7.03
N SER A 111 35.49 46.76 -7.41
CA SER A 111 34.71 48.00 -7.39
C SER A 111 33.22 47.79 -7.72
N ARG A 112 32.37 48.57 -7.02
CA ARG A 112 31.26 49.43 -7.49
C ARG A 112 29.90 48.87 -7.97
N GLY A 113 28.87 49.46 -7.33
CA GLY A 113 27.55 49.81 -7.88
C GLY A 113 26.43 48.93 -7.32
N GLY A 114 25.41 49.39 -6.59
CA GLY A 114 24.86 50.74 -6.41
C GLY A 114 23.34 50.69 -6.63
N CYS A 115 22.59 50.87 -5.53
CA CYS A 115 21.30 51.56 -5.43
C CYS A 115 20.01 50.91 -6.02
N GLY A 116 18.94 50.86 -5.21
CA GLY A 116 17.59 51.21 -5.70
C GLY A 116 16.44 50.25 -5.35
N PHE A 117 15.74 50.51 -4.24
CA PHE A 117 14.30 50.24 -4.10
C PHE A 117 13.50 51.17 -5.05
N PRO A 118 12.26 50.79 -5.44
CA PRO A 118 11.11 51.37 -4.72
C PRO A 118 9.90 50.42 -4.52
N GLU A 119 9.16 50.69 -3.44
CA GLU A 119 7.74 50.36 -3.26
C GLU A 119 6.85 51.15 -4.22
N ILE A 120 5.72 50.57 -4.70
CA ILE A 120 4.51 51.32 -5.10
C ILE A 120 3.26 50.59 -4.63
N ARG A 121 2.33 51.41 -4.12
CA ARG A 121 1.04 51.15 -3.47
C ARG A 121 -0.12 50.81 -4.43
N SER A 122 -1.13 50.17 -3.83
CA SER A 122 -2.60 50.36 -3.92
C SER A 122 -3.26 50.75 -5.25
N HIS A 123 -4.28 49.96 -5.65
CA HIS A 123 -5.58 50.50 -6.05
C HIS A 123 -6.71 49.51 -5.72
N ALA A 124 -7.74 50.04 -5.05
CA ALA A 124 -9.06 49.45 -4.88
C ALA A 124 -10.07 50.26 -5.73
N SER A 125 -11.02 49.57 -6.36
CA SER A 125 -12.34 50.08 -6.80
C SER A 125 -13.16 48.85 -7.23
N GLU A 126 -14.13 48.41 -6.43
CA GLU A 126 -15.54 48.80 -6.43
C GLU A 126 -16.44 47.95 -7.36
N HIS A 127 -17.56 47.58 -6.75
CA HIS A 127 -18.74 46.83 -7.15
C HIS A 127 -19.18 46.83 -8.62
N THR A 128 -19.62 45.65 -9.10
CA THR A 128 -20.97 45.45 -9.69
C THR A 128 -21.29 43.96 -9.86
N ALA A 129 -22.51 43.57 -9.47
CA ALA A 129 -23.20 42.31 -9.77
C ALA A 129 -24.68 42.66 -10.02
N PRO A 130 -25.56 41.77 -10.50
CA PRO A 130 -25.43 40.66 -11.46
C PRO A 130 -26.36 40.85 -12.69
N VAL A 131 -26.22 40.07 -13.77
CA VAL A 131 -27.23 40.03 -14.86
C VAL A 131 -27.49 38.58 -15.33
N ARG A 132 -28.74 38.16 -15.20
CA ARG A 132 -29.53 37.12 -15.92
C ARG A 132 -31.02 37.48 -15.72
N PRO A 133 -32.01 36.96 -16.48
CA PRO A 133 -32.00 36.12 -17.69
C PRO A 133 -32.91 36.68 -18.82
N GLU A 134 -32.94 36.07 -20.00
CA GLU A 134 -34.16 36.07 -20.85
C GLU A 134 -34.39 34.69 -21.51
N GLU A 135 -35.65 34.26 -21.38
CA GLU A 135 -36.31 33.11 -21.99
C GLU A 135 -36.96 33.51 -23.32
N VAL A 136 -37.09 32.56 -24.28
CA VAL A 136 -38.23 32.54 -25.20
C VAL A 136 -38.73 31.09 -25.40
N SER A 137 -39.99 30.90 -25.00
CA SER A 137 -41.02 29.87 -25.24
C SER A 137 -41.03 29.21 -26.63
N GLY A 138 -41.23 27.90 -26.83
CA GLY A 138 -42.50 27.10 -26.69
C GLY A 138 -43.06 26.74 -28.10
N PRO A 139 -43.95 25.73 -28.33
CA PRO A 139 -44.81 25.00 -27.39
C PRO A 139 -44.86 23.44 -27.58
N GLU A 140 -45.86 22.83 -26.96
CA GLU A 140 -46.00 21.46 -26.43
C GLU A 140 -46.63 20.38 -27.36
N ARG A 141 -46.31 19.09 -27.09
CA ARG A 141 -47.09 17.81 -26.94
C ARG A 141 -48.45 17.60 -27.70
N PRO A 142 -49.01 16.37 -27.93
CA PRO A 142 -48.92 15.14 -27.10
C PRO A 142 -49.04 13.75 -27.80
N PHE A 143 -49.04 12.71 -26.93
CA PHE A 143 -49.42 11.27 -27.04
C PHE A 143 -50.38 10.80 -28.17
N GLY A 144 -50.19 9.55 -28.64
CA GLY A 144 -51.23 8.79 -29.35
C GLY A 144 -50.83 7.34 -29.69
N ARG A 145 -51.67 6.37 -29.33
CA ARG A 145 -51.55 4.91 -29.52
C ARG A 145 -51.88 4.46 -30.97
N ASN A 146 -51.40 3.27 -31.33
CA ASN A 146 -51.91 2.28 -32.32
C ASN A 146 -53.46 2.14 -32.31
N PRO A 147 -54.17 1.46 -33.27
CA PRO A 147 -53.73 0.48 -34.30
C PRO A 147 -54.50 0.56 -35.65
N ASP A 148 -54.25 -0.37 -36.60
CA ASP A 148 -55.27 -1.13 -37.39
C ASP A 148 -54.60 -1.91 -38.55
N ALA A 149 -54.71 -3.24 -38.57
CA ALA A 149 -55.69 -4.02 -39.37
C ALA A 149 -55.10 -4.40 -40.76
N ALA A 150 -55.34 -5.54 -41.39
CA ALA A 150 -56.16 -6.73 -41.17
C ALA A 150 -55.66 -7.81 -42.15
N ARG A 151 -55.96 -9.08 -41.86
CA ARG A 151 -56.76 -9.97 -42.72
C ARG A 151 -56.91 -11.35 -42.07
N GLY A 152 -58.10 -11.60 -41.52
CA GLY A 152 -58.70 -12.95 -41.42
C GLY A 152 -59.00 -13.47 -42.83
N SER A 153 -59.27 -14.76 -43.06
CA SER A 153 -60.36 -15.61 -42.54
C SER A 153 -60.05 -17.05 -42.99
N GLY A 154 -60.12 -18.12 -42.18
CA GLY A 154 -61.33 -18.89 -41.80
C GLY A 154 -61.83 -19.84 -42.92
N PRO A 155 -62.69 -20.86 -42.66
CA PRO A 155 -62.58 -21.95 -41.65
C PRO A 155 -63.09 -23.35 -42.16
N ARG A 156 -62.99 -24.41 -41.31
CA ARG A 156 -63.84 -25.64 -41.18
C ARG A 156 -63.81 -26.67 -42.36
N SER A 157 -63.98 -28.00 -42.24
CA SER A 157 -64.31 -28.99 -41.20
C SER A 157 -64.19 -30.42 -41.81
N ALA A 158 -64.14 -31.45 -40.94
CA ALA A 158 -64.68 -32.83 -41.08
C ALA A 158 -63.84 -34.01 -41.66
N ASP A 159 -63.64 -34.98 -40.75
CA ASP A 159 -63.95 -36.42 -40.82
C ASP A 159 -63.06 -37.49 -41.50
N ALA A 160 -62.79 -38.51 -40.65
CA ALA A 160 -62.93 -39.96 -40.86
C ALA A 160 -61.70 -40.88 -41.18
N HIS A 161 -61.46 -41.76 -40.19
CA HIS A 161 -61.26 -43.23 -40.26
C HIS A 161 -59.88 -43.93 -40.40
N ARG A 162 -59.72 -44.89 -39.46
CA ARG A 162 -59.10 -46.24 -39.49
C ARG A 162 -57.58 -46.43 -39.30
N GLY A 163 -57.25 -47.22 -38.26
CA GLY A 163 -56.59 -48.53 -38.41
C GLY A 163 -55.08 -48.63 -38.11
N THR A 164 -54.75 -49.27 -37.00
CA THR A 164 -53.40 -49.72 -36.54
C THR A 164 -52.79 -50.81 -37.42
N PRO A 165 -51.46 -51.11 -37.40
CA PRO A 165 -50.92 -52.03 -36.37
C PRO A 165 -49.46 -51.79 -35.87
N HIS A 166 -49.23 -52.42 -34.72
CA HIS A 166 -48.02 -52.70 -33.94
C HIS A 166 -46.72 -53.08 -34.70
N VAL A 167 -45.57 -52.56 -34.25
CA VAL A 167 -44.22 -53.15 -34.40
C VAL A 167 -43.44 -52.95 -33.08
N PRO A 168 -42.74 -53.96 -32.51
CA PRO A 168 -42.12 -53.89 -31.18
C PRO A 168 -40.76 -53.15 -31.17
N PRO A 169 -40.31 -52.62 -30.02
CA PRO A 169 -39.08 -51.83 -29.95
C PRO A 169 -37.83 -52.71 -29.96
N ARG A 170 -36.86 -52.34 -30.79
CA ARG A 170 -35.51 -52.92 -30.79
C ARG A 170 -34.67 -52.27 -29.70
N HIS A 171 -34.09 -53.08 -28.82
CA HIS A 171 -33.03 -52.70 -27.91
C HIS A 171 -31.85 -52.09 -28.69
N ARG A 172 -31.49 -50.83 -28.38
CA ARG A 172 -30.15 -50.30 -28.63
C ARG A 172 -29.47 -50.11 -27.28
N GLY A 173 -28.42 -50.90 -27.04
CA GLY A 173 -27.47 -50.63 -25.96
C GLY A 173 -26.80 -49.28 -26.20
N GLY A 174 -27.08 -48.33 -25.32
CA GLY A 174 -26.31 -47.11 -25.21
C GLY A 174 -25.01 -47.43 -24.48
N LEU A 175 -23.88 -47.23 -25.17
CA LEU A 175 -22.60 -47.02 -24.49
C LEU A 175 -22.74 -45.80 -23.58
N PRO A 176 -22.24 -45.82 -22.32
CA PRO A 176 -22.26 -44.65 -21.49
C PRO A 176 -21.30 -43.62 -22.08
N VAL A 177 -21.85 -42.56 -22.66
CA VAL A 177 -21.10 -41.31 -22.88
C VAL A 177 -20.84 -40.76 -21.49
N SER A 178 -19.63 -40.99 -20.97
CA SER A 178 -19.19 -40.33 -19.75
C SER A 178 -19.15 -38.83 -20.06
N SER A 179 -20.15 -38.10 -19.60
CA SER A 179 -20.06 -36.65 -19.46
C SER A 179 -18.91 -36.38 -18.50
N ARG A 180 -17.73 -36.05 -19.05
CA ARG A 180 -16.73 -35.33 -18.28
C ARG A 180 -17.43 -34.05 -17.86
N LYS A 181 -17.77 -33.94 -16.58
CA LYS A 181 -18.03 -32.67 -15.93
C LYS A 181 -16.82 -31.81 -16.27
N GLU A 182 -16.99 -30.78 -17.10
CA GLU A 182 -15.97 -29.75 -17.25
C GLU A 182 -15.75 -29.20 -15.84
N ALA A 183 -14.63 -29.60 -15.23
CA ALA A 183 -14.22 -29.04 -13.96
C ALA A 183 -13.96 -27.56 -14.25
N GLY A 184 -14.85 -26.68 -13.77
CA GLY A 184 -14.71 -25.24 -13.96
C GLY A 184 -13.30 -24.81 -13.57
N VAL A 185 -12.67 -23.99 -14.42
CA VAL A 185 -11.37 -23.39 -14.13
C VAL A 185 -11.49 -22.66 -12.81
N LYS A 186 -10.68 -23.04 -11.81
CA LYS A 186 -10.65 -22.32 -10.55
C LYS A 186 -10.01 -20.96 -10.79
N GLU A 187 -10.78 -19.92 -10.47
CA GLU A 187 -10.37 -18.53 -10.58
C GLU A 187 -10.36 -17.88 -9.19
N LEU A 188 -9.31 -17.13 -8.88
CA LEU A 188 -9.24 -16.23 -7.73
C LEU A 188 -9.00 -14.81 -8.23
N THR A 189 -9.84 -13.86 -7.84
CA THR A 189 -9.58 -12.43 -8.05
C THR A 189 -9.12 -11.82 -6.73
N LEU A 190 -8.12 -10.95 -6.77
CA LEU A 190 -7.43 -10.41 -5.59
C LEU A 190 -7.11 -8.93 -5.78
N ASN A 191 -7.19 -8.16 -4.71
CA ASN A 191 -6.80 -6.75 -4.71
C ASN A 191 -5.40 -6.58 -4.11
N ALA A 192 -4.49 -6.00 -4.89
CA ALA A 192 -3.13 -5.65 -4.48
C ALA A 192 -3.06 -4.17 -4.11
N TYR A 193 -3.26 -3.86 -2.83
CA TYR A 193 -3.33 -2.49 -2.32
C TYR A 193 -1.98 -1.76 -2.33
N ALA A 194 -2.02 -0.44 -2.54
CA ALA A 194 -0.86 0.45 -2.50
C ALA A 194 -0.43 0.72 -1.05
N LYS A 195 0.78 1.25 -0.88
CA LYS A 195 1.27 1.79 0.39
C LYS A 195 1.76 3.23 0.26
N VAL A 196 1.86 3.89 1.41
CA VAL A 196 2.64 5.12 1.59
C VAL A 196 3.62 4.96 2.75
N ASN A 197 4.70 5.73 2.71
CA ASN A 197 5.60 5.92 3.85
C ASN A 197 5.15 7.19 4.62
N LEU A 198 4.66 7.03 5.84
CA LEU A 198 4.36 8.14 6.77
C LEU A 198 5.66 8.79 7.26
N THR A 199 6.66 7.97 7.57
CA THR A 199 8.05 8.40 7.75
C THR A 199 8.97 7.54 6.90
N LEU A 200 10.14 8.04 6.51
CA LEU A 200 11.20 7.25 5.90
C LEU A 200 12.57 7.86 6.25
N ASP A 201 13.35 7.13 7.04
CA ASP A 201 14.76 7.43 7.35
C ASP A 201 15.68 6.40 6.70
N VAL A 202 16.90 6.85 6.38
CA VAL A 202 18.02 6.00 6.01
C VAL A 202 19.10 6.20 7.08
N ARG A 203 19.33 5.15 7.87
CA ARG A 203 20.21 5.16 9.05
C ARG A 203 21.67 5.02 8.69
N GLY A 204 21.97 4.28 7.62
CA GLY A 204 23.35 4.04 7.20
C GLY A 204 23.44 3.00 6.10
N ARG A 205 24.62 2.89 5.50
CA ARG A 205 24.93 1.79 4.58
C ARG A 205 25.37 0.56 5.35
N ARG A 206 24.92 -0.61 4.90
CA ARG A 206 25.21 -1.91 5.50
C ARG A 206 26.37 -2.61 4.77
N PRO A 207 27.05 -3.58 5.42
CA PRO A 207 28.11 -4.37 4.78
C PRO A 207 27.64 -5.19 3.57
N ASP A 208 26.35 -5.56 3.56
CA ASP A 208 25.70 -6.29 2.46
C ASP A 208 25.42 -5.43 1.21
N GLY A 209 25.79 -4.15 1.23
CA GLY A 209 25.61 -3.22 0.13
C GLY A 209 24.25 -2.50 0.12
N TYR A 210 23.31 -2.88 0.99
CA TYR A 210 22.04 -2.20 1.17
C TYR A 210 22.15 -1.04 2.17
N HIS A 211 21.02 -0.40 2.45
CA HIS A 211 20.89 0.60 3.49
C HIS A 211 19.98 0.10 4.59
N ASP A 212 20.33 0.46 5.83
CA ASP A 212 19.46 0.29 6.98
C ASP A 212 18.43 1.43 6.98
N VAL A 213 17.15 1.07 6.98
CA VAL A 213 16.02 2.00 6.90
C VAL A 213 15.16 1.88 8.13
N GLU A 214 14.45 2.97 8.46
CA GLU A 214 13.38 2.98 9.45
C GLU A 214 12.20 3.76 8.89
N THR A 215 11.04 3.11 8.77
CA THR A 215 9.88 3.70 8.10
C THR A 215 8.57 3.21 8.68
N VAL A 216 7.60 4.11 8.81
CA VAL A 216 6.21 3.73 9.07
C VAL A 216 5.48 3.64 7.74
N LEU A 217 5.00 2.44 7.41
CA LEU A 217 4.20 2.14 6.23
C LEU A 217 2.71 2.19 6.57
N HIS A 218 1.88 2.62 5.61
CA HIS A 218 0.44 2.51 5.71
C HIS A 218 -0.18 2.14 4.35
N THR A 219 -1.12 1.20 4.33
CA THR A 219 -1.86 0.77 3.13
C THR A 219 -2.95 1.79 2.73
N LEU A 220 -3.17 1.93 1.44
CA LEU A 220 -4.26 2.72 0.83
C LEU A 220 -5.24 1.82 0.10
N GLU A 221 -6.49 2.25 -0.04
CA GLU A 221 -7.51 1.50 -0.79
C GLU A 221 -7.24 1.46 -2.30
N LEU A 222 -6.40 2.37 -2.84
CA LEU A 222 -5.91 2.29 -4.21
C LEU A 222 -5.20 0.94 -4.44
N HIS A 223 -5.68 0.14 -5.38
CA HIS A 223 -5.16 -1.20 -5.63
C HIS A 223 -5.13 -1.56 -7.11
N ASP A 224 -4.24 -2.49 -7.44
CA ASP A 224 -4.30 -3.29 -8.66
C ASP A 224 -5.21 -4.51 -8.46
N THR A 225 -5.65 -5.13 -9.55
CA THR A 225 -6.40 -6.39 -9.51
C THR A 225 -5.57 -7.51 -10.12
N VAL A 226 -5.42 -8.61 -9.37
CA VAL A 226 -4.74 -9.84 -9.79
C VAL A 226 -5.78 -10.94 -9.94
N VAL A 227 -5.90 -11.52 -11.13
CA VAL A 227 -6.76 -12.68 -11.39
C VAL A 227 -5.89 -13.89 -11.68
N LEU A 228 -6.06 -14.95 -10.89
CA LEU A 228 -5.31 -16.21 -11.01
C LEU A 228 -6.25 -17.28 -11.52
N ARG A 229 -5.91 -17.91 -12.65
CA ARG A 229 -6.65 -19.03 -13.24
C ARG A 229 -5.77 -20.24 -13.29
N GLU A 230 -6.23 -21.34 -12.70
CA GLU A 230 -5.52 -22.62 -12.78
C GLU A 230 -5.35 -23.03 -14.25
N ALA A 231 -4.14 -23.38 -14.65
CA ALA A 231 -3.81 -23.77 -16.02
C ALA A 231 -2.93 -25.03 -16.04
N GLU A 232 -2.73 -25.62 -17.21
CA GLU A 232 -1.83 -26.77 -17.36
C GLU A 232 -0.40 -26.32 -17.70
N GLY A 233 0.57 -26.79 -16.92
CA GLY A 233 2.02 -26.82 -17.21
C GLY A 233 2.80 -25.50 -17.26
N SER A 234 2.18 -24.39 -17.66
CA SER A 234 2.87 -23.12 -17.95
C SER A 234 2.44 -21.99 -17.01
N ILE A 235 3.37 -21.05 -16.75
CA ILE A 235 3.05 -19.76 -16.14
C ILE A 235 2.85 -18.77 -17.27
N ARG A 236 1.70 -18.11 -17.31
CA ARG A 236 1.40 -17.05 -18.28
C ARG A 236 1.00 -15.80 -17.53
N VAL A 237 1.66 -14.68 -17.82
CA VAL A 237 1.27 -13.37 -17.30
C VAL A 237 0.66 -12.56 -18.44
N VAL A 238 -0.47 -11.90 -18.16
CA VAL A 238 -1.13 -10.95 -19.05
C VAL A 238 -1.29 -9.66 -18.26
N CYS A 239 -0.74 -8.55 -18.75
CA CYS A 239 -0.87 -7.25 -18.10
C CYS A 239 -1.46 -6.21 -19.06
N ASP A 240 -2.38 -5.39 -18.56
CA ASP A 240 -3.01 -4.30 -19.33
C ASP A 240 -2.14 -3.04 -19.46
N HIS A 241 -1.00 -2.99 -18.77
CA HIS A 241 -0.14 -1.81 -18.70
C HIS A 241 1.18 -1.98 -19.45
N ARG A 242 1.39 -1.19 -20.50
CA ARG A 242 2.52 -1.31 -21.45
C ARG A 242 3.92 -1.24 -20.84
N ARG A 243 4.10 -0.52 -19.73
CA ARG A 243 5.41 -0.39 -19.05
C ARG A 243 5.71 -1.53 -18.08
N VAL A 244 4.76 -2.43 -17.83
CA VAL A 244 4.94 -3.55 -16.91
C VAL A 244 5.23 -4.80 -17.74
N PRO A 245 6.39 -5.46 -17.57
CA PRO A 245 6.71 -6.66 -18.33
C PRO A 245 5.70 -7.77 -18.04
N SER A 246 5.42 -8.61 -19.04
CA SER A 246 4.58 -9.81 -18.88
C SER A 246 5.40 -11.10 -18.97
N ASP A 247 6.72 -11.00 -18.81
CA ASP A 247 7.68 -12.08 -18.88
C ASP A 247 8.33 -12.35 -17.50
N GLU A 248 9.43 -13.09 -17.49
CA GLU A 248 10.18 -13.51 -16.30
C GLU A 248 10.73 -12.35 -15.46
N GLN A 249 10.77 -11.12 -16.01
CA GLN A 249 11.17 -9.94 -15.25
C GLN A 249 10.08 -9.50 -14.26
N ASN A 250 8.82 -9.87 -14.49
CA ASN A 250 7.70 -9.51 -13.62
C ASN A 250 7.77 -10.26 -12.28
N LEU A 251 7.58 -9.55 -11.17
CA LEU A 251 7.55 -10.15 -9.84
C LEU A 251 6.43 -11.20 -9.67
N VAL A 252 5.27 -11.05 -10.32
CA VAL A 252 4.21 -12.07 -10.23
C VAL A 252 4.60 -13.36 -10.94
N PHE A 253 5.32 -13.27 -12.06
CA PHE A 253 5.88 -14.44 -12.74
C PHE A 253 6.89 -15.14 -11.82
N ARG A 254 7.84 -14.37 -11.28
CA ARG A 254 8.87 -14.89 -10.36
C ARG A 254 8.27 -15.50 -9.11
N THR A 255 7.16 -14.96 -8.60
CA THR A 255 6.43 -15.53 -7.47
C THR A 255 5.86 -16.90 -7.80
N ALA A 256 5.20 -17.04 -8.95
CA ALA A 256 4.66 -18.31 -9.40
C ALA A 256 5.77 -19.35 -9.63
N GLN A 257 6.87 -18.92 -10.26
CA GLN A 257 8.02 -19.78 -10.50
C GLN A 257 8.67 -20.25 -9.20
N LEU A 258 8.92 -19.33 -8.25
CA LEU A 258 9.49 -19.64 -6.94
C LEU A 258 8.66 -20.70 -6.21
N LEU A 259 7.34 -20.54 -6.15
CA LEU A 259 6.45 -21.52 -5.53
C LEU A 259 6.47 -22.88 -6.24
N ARG A 260 6.53 -22.91 -7.59
CA ARG A 260 6.67 -24.16 -8.34
C ARG A 260 7.96 -24.89 -8.01
N GLU A 261 9.07 -24.17 -7.94
CA GLU A 261 10.39 -24.72 -7.67
C GLU A 261 10.48 -25.26 -6.24
N VAL A 262 10.04 -24.47 -5.24
CA VAL A 262 10.13 -24.84 -3.82
C VAL A 262 9.20 -26.01 -3.46
N TYR A 263 7.99 -26.07 -4.03
CA TYR A 263 6.98 -27.08 -3.69
C TYR A 263 6.77 -28.17 -4.75
N GLY A 264 7.55 -28.17 -5.83
CA GLY A 264 7.47 -29.18 -6.89
C GLY A 264 6.14 -29.16 -7.66
N VAL A 265 5.47 -28.00 -7.75
CA VAL A 265 4.16 -27.88 -8.39
C VAL A 265 4.29 -28.01 -9.91
N GLN A 266 3.60 -29.02 -10.46
CA GLN A 266 3.57 -29.31 -11.90
C GLN A 266 2.47 -28.52 -12.64
N GLY A 267 1.48 -28.01 -11.91
CA GLY A 267 0.41 -27.18 -12.45
C GLY A 267 0.91 -25.85 -13.01
N GLY A 268 0.14 -25.28 -13.92
CA GLY A 268 0.33 -23.95 -14.46
C GLY A 268 -0.62 -22.93 -13.83
N VAL A 269 -0.43 -21.67 -14.22
CA VAL A 269 -1.34 -20.58 -13.87
C VAL A 269 -1.32 -19.52 -14.97
N GLU A 270 -2.50 -19.02 -15.32
CA GLU A 270 -2.64 -17.75 -16.01
C GLU A 270 -2.90 -16.65 -14.98
N ILE A 271 -2.07 -15.61 -15.01
CA ILE A 271 -2.11 -14.46 -14.12
C ILE A 271 -2.47 -13.24 -14.97
N GLU A 272 -3.67 -12.73 -14.79
CA GLU A 272 -4.10 -11.46 -15.38
C GLU A 272 -3.89 -10.34 -14.35
N LEU A 273 -3.16 -9.29 -14.75
CA LEU A 273 -2.79 -8.17 -13.92
C LEU A 273 -3.37 -6.88 -14.49
N ARG A 274 -4.32 -6.28 -13.77
CA ARG A 274 -4.95 -5.00 -14.12
C ARG A 274 -4.38 -3.89 -13.26
N LYS A 275 -3.60 -2.98 -13.86
CA LYS A 275 -2.85 -1.95 -13.13
C LYS A 275 -3.64 -0.66 -12.98
N ARG A 276 -3.77 -0.21 -11.74
CA ARG A 276 -4.21 1.15 -11.36
C ARG A 276 -3.13 1.90 -10.59
N ILE A 277 -2.26 1.20 -9.85
CA ILE A 277 -1.11 1.78 -9.18
C ILE A 277 -0.04 2.09 -10.23
N PRO A 278 0.39 3.35 -10.40
CA PRO A 278 1.42 3.68 -11.37
C PRO A 278 2.73 2.94 -11.05
N PRO A 279 3.37 2.28 -12.03
CA PRO A 279 4.66 1.64 -11.80
C PRO A 279 5.74 2.68 -11.46
N ALA A 280 6.77 2.26 -10.72
CA ALA A 280 7.90 3.12 -10.31
C ALA A 280 7.49 4.42 -9.57
N SER A 281 6.36 4.41 -8.87
CA SER A 281 5.80 5.58 -8.17
C SER A 281 6.21 5.71 -6.71
N GLY A 282 6.81 4.67 -6.11
CA GLY A 282 7.03 4.56 -4.67
C GLY A 282 5.84 4.03 -3.86
N LEU A 283 4.73 3.66 -4.53
CA LEU A 283 3.50 3.13 -3.92
C LEU A 283 3.51 1.61 -3.68
N GLY A 284 4.59 0.91 -4.06
CA GLY A 284 4.75 -0.52 -3.76
C GLY A 284 3.88 -1.48 -4.60
N GLY A 285 3.27 -1.03 -5.70
CA GLY A 285 2.34 -1.85 -6.49
C GLY A 285 2.90 -3.21 -6.92
N GLY A 286 4.11 -3.26 -7.49
CA GLY A 286 4.70 -4.54 -7.92
C GLY A 286 5.00 -5.51 -6.76
N SER A 287 5.34 -5.00 -5.57
CA SER A 287 5.54 -5.81 -4.38
C SER A 287 4.21 -6.32 -3.81
N SER A 288 3.16 -5.50 -3.89
CA SER A 288 1.80 -5.87 -3.53
C SER A 288 1.26 -6.97 -4.45
N ASP A 289 1.42 -6.80 -5.77
CA ASP A 289 1.04 -7.81 -6.77
C ASP A 289 1.70 -9.17 -6.46
N ALA A 290 2.99 -9.15 -6.13
CA ALA A 290 3.75 -10.35 -5.76
C ALA A 290 3.22 -11.00 -4.48
N ALA A 291 2.97 -10.22 -3.42
CA ALA A 291 2.45 -10.73 -2.16
C ALA A 291 1.07 -11.38 -2.32
N VAL A 292 0.14 -10.72 -3.03
CA VAL A 292 -1.19 -11.31 -3.23
C VAL A 292 -1.13 -12.51 -4.18
N THR A 293 -0.22 -12.51 -5.17
CA THR A 293 0.03 -13.68 -6.02
C THR A 293 0.54 -14.85 -5.19
N LEU A 294 1.46 -14.63 -4.25
CA LEU A 294 1.97 -15.64 -3.32
C LEU A 294 0.83 -16.26 -2.50
N LEU A 295 0.00 -15.43 -1.88
CA LEU A 295 -1.15 -15.89 -1.09
C LEU A 295 -2.19 -16.63 -1.95
N GLY A 296 -2.52 -16.08 -3.12
CA GLY A 296 -3.49 -16.66 -4.04
C GLY A 296 -3.04 -17.99 -4.62
N LEU A 297 -1.76 -18.12 -4.99
CA LEU A 297 -1.21 -19.38 -5.49
C LEU A 297 -1.04 -20.44 -4.41
N ALA A 298 -0.67 -20.04 -3.19
CA ALA A 298 -0.68 -20.95 -2.04
C ALA A 298 -2.08 -21.56 -1.84
N GLN A 299 -3.14 -20.76 -1.96
CA GLN A 299 -4.51 -21.26 -1.90
C GLN A 299 -4.88 -22.10 -3.13
N LEU A 300 -4.61 -21.62 -4.34
CA LEU A 300 -4.99 -22.28 -5.59
C LEU A 300 -4.35 -23.67 -5.73
N TRP A 301 -3.06 -23.77 -5.41
CA TRP A 301 -2.29 -25.01 -5.42
C TRP A 301 -2.37 -25.79 -4.10
N LYS A 302 -3.17 -25.34 -3.13
CA LYS A 302 -3.40 -25.97 -1.82
C LYS A 302 -2.10 -26.25 -1.05
N LEU A 303 -1.15 -25.34 -1.14
CA LEU A 303 0.11 -25.41 -0.40
C LEU A 303 -0.17 -25.14 1.08
N ARG A 304 0.51 -25.90 1.96
CA ARG A 304 0.48 -25.65 3.40
C ARG A 304 1.72 -24.86 3.78
N LEU A 305 1.52 -23.55 3.92
CA LEU A 305 2.53 -22.60 4.34
C LEU A 305 2.18 -22.08 5.72
N ASP A 306 3.14 -22.11 6.64
CA ASP A 306 3.02 -21.33 7.87
C ASP A 306 3.42 -19.86 7.62
N HIS A 307 3.20 -19.01 8.62
CA HIS A 307 3.50 -17.59 8.51
C HIS A 307 5.00 -17.31 8.29
N ALA A 308 5.89 -18.08 8.92
CA ALA A 308 7.32 -17.89 8.78
C ALA A 308 7.80 -18.22 7.35
N GLN A 309 7.25 -19.28 6.76
CA GLN A 309 7.51 -19.66 5.37
C GLN A 309 6.99 -18.61 4.38
N LEU A 310 5.81 -18.03 4.62
CA LEU A 310 5.29 -16.94 3.79
C LEU A 310 6.20 -15.71 3.83
N VAL A 311 6.64 -15.31 5.02
CA VAL A 311 7.54 -14.16 5.20
C VAL A 311 8.90 -14.41 4.55
N GLU A 312 9.44 -15.62 4.67
CA GLU A 312 10.71 -16.01 4.04
C GLU A 312 10.62 -15.92 2.51
N LEU A 313 9.60 -16.54 1.89
CA LEU A 313 9.38 -16.48 0.44
C LEU A 313 9.13 -15.05 -0.04
N ALA A 314 8.34 -14.26 0.70
CA ALA A 314 8.11 -12.86 0.40
C ALA A 314 9.42 -12.05 0.43
N SER A 315 10.28 -12.29 1.43
CA SER A 315 11.56 -11.59 1.58
C SER A 315 12.55 -11.89 0.44
N GLN A 316 12.45 -13.07 -0.19
CA GLN A 316 13.23 -13.41 -1.39
C GLN A 316 12.76 -12.65 -2.64
N LEU A 317 11.48 -12.28 -2.70
CA LEU A 317 10.90 -11.53 -3.82
C LEU A 317 11.21 -10.02 -3.73
N GLY A 318 11.29 -9.46 -2.51
CA GLY A 318 11.75 -8.09 -2.27
C GLY A 318 11.43 -7.57 -0.87
N SER A 319 12.14 -6.52 -0.44
CA SER A 319 12.04 -5.98 0.94
C SER A 319 10.66 -5.49 1.34
N ASP A 320 9.86 -4.97 0.40
CA ASP A 320 8.52 -4.46 0.66
C ASP A 320 7.44 -5.56 0.60
N VAL A 321 7.73 -6.73 0.04
CA VAL A 321 6.72 -7.80 -0.18
C VAL A 321 6.17 -8.34 1.15
N PRO A 322 6.96 -8.57 2.21
CA PRO A 322 6.43 -9.02 3.51
C PRO A 322 5.35 -8.11 4.10
N PHE A 323 5.43 -6.79 3.86
CA PHE A 323 4.43 -5.85 4.37
C PHE A 323 3.04 -6.14 3.80
N PHE A 324 2.97 -6.46 2.51
CA PHE A 324 1.71 -6.70 1.80
C PHE A 324 1.07 -8.06 2.10
N LEU A 325 1.74 -8.96 2.84
CA LEU A 325 1.10 -10.18 3.34
C LEU A 325 -0.02 -9.89 4.35
N VAL A 326 0.05 -8.74 5.03
CA VAL A 326 -0.91 -8.32 6.06
C VAL A 326 -1.50 -6.95 5.74
N GLY A 327 -0.68 -5.99 5.30
CA GLY A 327 -1.09 -4.61 5.06
C GLY A 327 -1.39 -3.84 6.36
N GLY A 328 -2.22 -2.80 6.26
CA GLY A 328 -2.53 -1.92 7.38
C GLY A 328 -1.40 -0.95 7.67
N ALA A 329 -0.94 -0.88 8.92
CA ALA A 329 0.17 -0.01 9.34
C ALA A 329 1.29 -0.83 9.99
N ALA A 330 2.54 -0.49 9.69
CA ALA A 330 3.69 -1.17 10.28
C ALA A 330 4.92 -0.26 10.39
N LEU A 331 5.68 -0.43 11.48
CA LEU A 331 7.07 0.02 11.53
C LEU A 331 7.95 -1.03 10.84
N ALA A 332 8.65 -0.63 9.79
CA ALA A 332 9.59 -1.45 9.05
C ALA A 332 11.03 -1.00 9.33
N THR A 333 11.92 -1.96 9.56
CA THR A 333 13.36 -1.76 9.81
C THR A 333 14.21 -2.72 8.98
N GLY A 334 15.55 -2.65 9.10
CA GLY A 334 16.45 -3.46 8.28
C GLY A 334 16.55 -2.88 6.88
N ARG A 335 16.30 -3.66 5.83
CA ARG A 335 16.11 -3.14 4.46
C ARG A 335 14.65 -2.79 4.16
N GLY A 336 13.78 -2.86 5.17
CA GLY A 336 12.32 -2.75 5.07
C GLY A 336 11.59 -4.06 5.38
N GLU A 337 12.30 -5.19 5.51
CA GLU A 337 11.71 -6.51 5.69
C GLU A 337 11.30 -6.84 7.12
N ARG A 338 11.86 -6.14 8.12
CA ARG A 338 11.61 -6.44 9.55
C ARG A 338 10.44 -5.61 10.04
N LEU A 339 9.27 -6.24 10.18
CA LEU A 339 8.01 -5.56 10.45
C LEU A 339 7.56 -5.71 11.90
N ARG A 340 7.11 -4.59 12.48
CA ARG A 340 6.29 -4.53 13.69
C ARG A 340 4.98 -3.84 13.33
N PHE A 341 3.89 -4.60 13.22
CA PHE A 341 2.57 -4.07 12.90
C PHE A 341 2.05 -3.14 14.00
N LEU A 342 1.32 -2.12 13.58
CA LEU A 342 0.83 -1.01 14.39
C LEU A 342 -0.69 -0.86 14.22
N PRO A 343 -1.39 -0.21 15.18
CA PRO A 343 -2.74 0.28 14.94
C PRO A 343 -2.78 1.15 13.69
N THR A 344 -3.85 1.01 12.93
CA THR A 344 -4.06 1.77 11.68
C THR A 344 -4.71 3.10 11.98
N LEU A 345 -4.53 4.07 11.08
CA LEU A 345 -5.33 5.29 11.15
C LEU A 345 -6.82 4.97 11.01
N PRO A 346 -7.71 5.75 11.64
CA PRO A 346 -9.11 5.76 11.23
C PRO A 346 -9.20 6.12 9.75
N THR A 347 -10.32 5.80 9.11
CA THR A 347 -10.54 6.10 7.69
C THR A 347 -10.24 7.56 7.38
N THR A 348 -9.12 7.79 6.70
CA THR A 348 -8.55 9.10 6.41
C THR A 348 -8.48 9.25 4.90
N TRP A 349 -8.99 10.38 4.38
CA TRP A 349 -8.98 10.63 2.94
C TRP A 349 -7.59 11.05 2.48
N VAL A 350 -7.16 10.48 1.36
CA VAL A 350 -5.83 10.66 0.79
C VAL A 350 -5.96 11.04 -0.68
N VAL A 351 -5.26 12.09 -1.08
CA VAL A 351 -5.03 12.38 -2.49
C VAL A 351 -3.60 11.99 -2.83
N VAL A 352 -3.42 11.17 -3.85
CA VAL A 352 -2.11 10.78 -4.38
C VAL A 352 -1.94 11.42 -5.75
N ALA A 353 -0.80 12.09 -5.97
CA ALA A 353 -0.42 12.66 -7.25
C ALA A 353 0.89 12.01 -7.72
N CYS A 354 0.86 11.43 -8.92
CA CYS A 354 2.00 10.80 -9.56
C CYS A 354 2.44 11.65 -10.77
N PRO A 355 3.50 12.47 -10.65
CA PRO A 355 4.01 13.27 -11.76
C PRO A 355 4.57 12.38 -12.87
N GLU A 356 4.63 12.90 -14.09
CA GLU A 356 5.17 12.21 -15.27
C GLU A 356 6.71 12.23 -15.30
N VAL A 357 7.33 11.79 -14.20
CA VAL A 357 8.78 11.60 -14.08
C VAL A 357 9.05 10.21 -13.49
N GLU A 358 10.28 9.72 -13.65
CA GLU A 358 10.69 8.44 -13.07
C GLU A 358 11.94 8.66 -12.21
N VAL A 359 11.90 8.12 -10.99
CA VAL A 359 13.02 8.18 -10.05
C VAL A 359 13.53 6.77 -9.83
N SER A 360 14.76 6.50 -10.27
CA SER A 360 15.41 5.23 -9.99
C SER A 360 15.75 5.14 -8.50
N THR A 361 15.28 4.08 -7.84
CA THR A 361 15.61 3.79 -6.44
C THR A 361 17.12 3.71 -6.24
N GLY A 362 17.85 3.04 -7.13
CA GLY A 362 19.32 2.96 -7.07
C GLY A 362 20.00 4.32 -7.20
N TRP A 363 19.47 5.20 -8.06
CA TRP A 363 19.95 6.59 -8.16
C TRP A 363 19.70 7.36 -6.86
N ALA A 364 18.48 7.29 -6.31
CA ALA A 364 18.12 8.02 -5.10
C ALA A 364 18.99 7.61 -3.90
N TYR A 365 19.24 6.31 -3.71
CA TYR A 365 20.16 5.84 -2.68
C TYR A 365 21.62 6.23 -2.98
N GLY A 366 22.04 6.22 -4.25
CA GLY A 366 23.41 6.60 -4.63
C GLY A 366 23.71 8.09 -4.51
N GLN A 367 22.69 8.95 -4.55
CA GLN A 367 22.82 10.41 -4.41
C GLN A 367 22.53 10.91 -2.99
N LEU A 368 21.97 10.08 -2.11
CA LEU A 368 21.63 10.51 -0.75
C LEU A 368 22.90 10.67 0.10
N ASP A 369 23.27 11.93 0.38
CA ASP A 369 24.30 12.25 1.37
C ASP A 369 23.68 12.29 2.78
N LEU A 370 23.95 11.25 3.58
CA LEU A 370 23.43 11.11 4.93
C LEU A 370 23.91 12.20 5.90
N ALA A 371 25.08 12.81 5.64
CA ALA A 371 25.63 13.88 6.47
C ALA A 371 24.96 15.24 6.17
N ALA A 372 24.43 15.41 4.96
CA ALA A 372 23.73 16.62 4.53
C ALA A 372 22.22 16.59 4.84
N VAL A 373 21.68 15.50 5.40
CA VAL A 373 20.26 15.41 5.77
C VAL A 373 19.94 16.37 6.92
N ALA A 374 19.35 17.53 6.58
CA ALA A 374 19.03 18.58 7.53
C ALA A 374 17.88 18.22 8.49
N ARG A 375 16.90 17.45 8.02
CA ARG A 375 15.73 17.03 8.80
C ARG A 375 15.52 15.53 8.68
N ARG A 376 15.52 14.84 9.82
CA ARG A 376 15.20 13.41 9.92
C ARG A 376 13.80 13.23 10.52
N PRO A 377 13.10 12.14 10.17
CA PRO A 377 11.80 11.85 10.76
C PRO A 377 11.92 11.56 12.26
N ASP A 378 10.93 12.01 13.02
CA ASP A 378 10.67 11.51 14.37
C ASP A 378 9.69 10.32 14.24
N THR A 379 10.26 9.14 13.99
CA THR A 379 9.46 7.94 13.71
C THR A 379 8.63 7.52 14.92
N GLU A 380 9.18 7.59 16.15
CA GLU A 380 8.43 7.19 17.34
C GLU A 380 7.25 8.14 17.60
N ARG A 381 7.38 9.43 17.29
CA ARG A 381 6.24 10.37 17.33
C ARG A 381 5.08 9.93 16.42
N VAL A 382 5.36 9.45 15.21
CA VAL A 382 4.31 8.92 14.31
C VAL A 382 3.74 7.61 14.82
N VAL A 383 4.58 6.70 15.32
CA VAL A 383 4.13 5.44 15.92
C VAL A 383 3.18 5.71 17.08
N GLU A 384 3.52 6.66 17.94
CA GLU A 384 2.72 7.03 19.09
C GLU A 384 1.43 7.76 18.69
N ALA A 385 1.47 8.63 17.68
CA ALA A 385 0.27 9.26 17.13
C ALA A 385 -0.70 8.23 16.51
N LEU A 386 -0.19 7.19 15.84
CA LEU A 386 -1.00 6.07 15.35
C LEU A 386 -1.72 5.33 16.49
N ARG A 387 -1.03 5.06 17.61
CA ARG A 387 -1.66 4.41 18.78
C ARG A 387 -2.81 5.23 19.38
N ARG A 388 -2.76 6.56 19.22
CA ARG A 388 -3.81 7.48 19.69
C ARG A 388 -4.85 7.81 18.62
N GLU A 389 -4.72 7.22 17.42
CA GLU A 389 -5.56 7.52 16.26
C GLU A 389 -5.55 9.01 15.86
N ASP A 390 -4.46 9.74 16.16
CA ASP A 390 -4.34 11.18 15.92
C ASP A 390 -3.80 11.47 14.51
N VAL A 391 -4.73 11.55 13.56
CA VAL A 391 -4.44 11.85 12.15
C VAL A 391 -3.70 13.18 11.99
N VAL A 392 -4.02 14.19 12.80
CA VAL A 392 -3.44 15.54 12.69
C VAL A 392 -1.97 15.49 13.11
N GLU A 393 -1.67 14.77 14.18
CA GLU A 393 -0.30 14.63 14.66
C GLU A 393 0.56 13.79 13.71
N VAL A 394 0.00 12.71 13.15
CA VAL A 394 0.65 11.96 12.06
C VAL A 394 0.95 12.87 10.86
N ALA A 395 -0.02 13.67 10.42
CA ALA A 395 0.13 14.56 9.28
C ALA A 395 1.23 15.62 9.46
N LYS A 396 1.37 16.16 10.68
CA LYS A 396 2.42 17.13 11.03
C LYS A 396 3.82 16.51 11.06
N ALA A 397 3.91 15.21 11.36
CA ALA A 397 5.18 14.50 11.51
C ALA A 397 5.64 13.77 10.24
N LEU A 398 4.88 13.87 9.13
CA LEU A 398 5.27 13.27 7.85
C LEU A 398 6.66 13.76 7.41
N CYS A 399 7.55 12.81 7.12
CA CYS A 399 8.93 13.14 6.75
C CYS A 399 9.61 12.01 5.99
N ASN A 400 10.21 12.34 4.86
CA ASN A 400 10.96 11.43 4.01
C ASN A 400 12.33 12.04 3.67
N VAL A 401 13.42 11.37 4.04
CA VAL A 401 14.78 11.89 3.82
C VAL A 401 15.18 12.02 2.35
N PHE A 402 14.53 11.29 1.44
CA PHE A 402 14.76 11.45 0.01
C PHE A 402 14.06 12.68 -0.57
N GLU A 403 13.03 13.21 0.08
CA GLU A 403 12.18 14.25 -0.50
C GLU A 403 12.94 15.53 -0.86
N PRO A 404 13.84 16.08 -0.03
CA PRO A 404 14.61 17.28 -0.41
C PRO A 404 15.49 17.05 -1.65
N LEU A 405 16.17 15.90 -1.71
CA LEU A 405 17.00 15.50 -2.85
C LEU A 405 16.15 15.37 -4.12
N VAL A 406 15.06 14.59 -4.07
CA VAL A 406 14.21 14.35 -5.23
C VAL A 406 13.52 15.64 -5.66
N SER A 407 13.05 16.47 -4.73
CA SER A 407 12.42 17.76 -5.03
C SER A 407 13.37 18.75 -5.69
N HIS A 408 14.66 18.72 -5.33
CA HIS A 408 15.68 19.54 -5.98
C HIS A 408 15.88 19.15 -7.46
N HIS A 409 15.96 17.85 -7.74
CA HIS A 409 16.13 17.34 -9.11
C HIS A 409 14.85 17.35 -9.94
N TYR A 410 13.70 17.18 -9.30
CA TYR A 410 12.37 17.10 -9.91
C TYR A 410 11.43 18.09 -9.21
N PRO A 411 11.46 19.38 -9.59
CA PRO A 411 10.67 20.43 -8.94
C PRO A 411 9.15 20.19 -8.96
N GLN A 412 8.66 19.32 -9.85
CA GLN A 412 7.26 18.91 -9.89
C GLN A 412 6.83 18.25 -8.57
N VAL A 413 7.73 17.53 -7.89
CA VAL A 413 7.45 16.88 -6.59
C VAL A 413 7.19 17.94 -5.51
N ALA A 414 8.04 18.96 -5.43
CA ALA A 414 7.85 20.09 -4.51
C ALA A 414 6.54 20.83 -4.82
N ALA A 415 6.30 21.16 -6.09
CA ALA A 415 5.11 21.88 -6.52
C ALA A 415 3.81 21.13 -6.19
N LEU A 416 3.78 19.80 -6.35
CA LEU A 416 2.62 18.98 -5.98
C LEU A 416 2.37 19.01 -4.47
N LYS A 417 3.43 18.88 -3.67
CA LYS A 417 3.33 18.98 -2.20
C LYS A 417 2.78 20.34 -1.76
N GLU A 418 3.32 21.42 -2.29
CA GLU A 418 2.88 22.79 -2.00
C GLU A 418 1.41 23.00 -2.38
N ARG A 419 0.98 22.50 -3.55
CA ARG A 419 -0.41 22.57 -3.99
C ARG A 419 -1.36 21.78 -3.08
N MET A 420 -0.96 20.59 -2.62
CA MET A 420 -1.76 19.81 -1.67
C MET A 420 -1.95 20.56 -0.35
N LEU A 421 -0.87 21.14 0.18
CA LEU A 421 -0.93 21.94 1.42
C LEU A 421 -1.81 23.19 1.23
N ALA A 422 -1.65 23.91 0.12
CA ALA A 422 -2.47 25.07 -0.22
C ALA A 422 -3.96 24.71 -0.42
N ALA A 423 -4.24 23.47 -0.85
CA ALA A 423 -5.58 22.93 -1.00
C ALA A 423 -6.19 22.39 0.30
N GLY A 424 -5.51 22.52 1.44
CA GLY A 424 -6.03 22.16 2.76
C GLY A 424 -5.65 20.76 3.26
N ALA A 425 -4.61 20.14 2.71
CA ALA A 425 -4.05 18.93 3.31
C ALA A 425 -3.54 19.21 4.74
N LEU A 426 -3.84 18.32 5.69
CA LEU A 426 -3.30 18.36 7.06
C LEU A 426 -1.77 18.19 7.08
N GLY A 427 -1.26 17.49 6.07
CA GLY A 427 0.15 17.24 5.81
C GLY A 427 0.29 16.57 4.45
N ALA A 428 1.45 16.75 3.83
CA ALA A 428 1.77 16.14 2.54
C ALA A 428 3.25 15.75 2.47
N ALA A 429 3.52 14.62 1.81
CA ALA A 429 4.87 14.09 1.66
C ALA A 429 5.02 13.25 0.39
N MET A 430 6.25 13.12 -0.08
CA MET A 430 6.65 12.10 -1.05
C MET A 430 6.73 10.72 -0.37
N THR A 431 6.32 9.66 -1.05
CA THR A 431 6.42 8.28 -0.55
C THR A 431 7.56 7.49 -1.21
N GLY A 432 8.24 6.64 -0.46
CA GLY A 432 9.39 5.85 -0.93
C GLY A 432 10.52 6.73 -1.47
N THR A 433 11.17 6.29 -2.55
CA THR A 433 12.10 7.14 -3.33
C THR A 433 11.37 8.07 -4.30
N GLY A 434 10.02 8.11 -4.26
CA GLY A 434 9.20 8.91 -5.16
C GLY A 434 8.93 8.26 -6.52
N PRO A 435 8.33 9.03 -7.45
CA PRO A 435 8.01 10.45 -7.31
C PRO A 435 6.59 10.76 -6.80
N ALA A 436 5.79 9.75 -6.40
CA ALA A 436 4.44 10.03 -5.93
C ALA A 436 4.45 10.88 -4.65
N VAL A 437 3.58 11.88 -4.64
CA VAL A 437 3.28 12.74 -3.50
C VAL A 437 1.88 12.43 -3.03
N TYR A 438 1.66 12.40 -1.72
CA TYR A 438 0.34 12.24 -1.15
C TYR A 438 0.06 13.30 -0.08
N GLY A 439 -1.22 13.62 0.09
CA GLY A 439 -1.72 14.50 1.14
C GLY A 439 -2.82 13.82 1.95
N LEU A 440 -2.80 14.03 3.27
CA LEU A 440 -3.87 13.59 4.18
C LEU A 440 -4.88 14.71 4.34
N PHE A 441 -6.17 14.42 4.22
CA PHE A 441 -7.25 15.40 4.24
C PHE A 441 -8.25 15.14 5.37
N PRO A 442 -8.83 16.19 5.95
CA PRO A 442 -9.76 16.06 7.08
C PRO A 442 -11.08 15.40 6.67
N GLY A 443 -11.48 15.49 5.41
CA GLY A 443 -12.71 14.90 4.91
C GLY A 443 -12.71 14.65 3.40
N GLU A 444 -13.70 13.87 2.95
CA GLU A 444 -13.85 13.50 1.53
C GLU A 444 -14.02 14.72 0.63
N GLY A 445 -14.84 15.69 1.07
CA GLY A 445 -15.10 16.90 0.30
C GLY A 445 -13.84 17.73 0.07
N ASP A 446 -12.97 17.85 1.08
CA ASP A 446 -11.70 18.56 0.99
C ASP A 446 -10.74 17.84 0.04
N ALA A 447 -10.60 16.52 0.22
CA ALA A 447 -9.78 15.68 -0.64
C ALA A 447 -10.24 15.72 -2.11
N ARG A 448 -11.54 15.67 -2.35
CA ARG A 448 -12.12 15.71 -3.71
C ARG A 448 -11.84 17.05 -4.39
N ARG A 449 -12.06 18.17 -3.71
CA ARG A 449 -11.75 19.51 -4.26
C ARG A 449 -10.25 19.66 -4.57
N ALA A 450 -9.39 19.15 -3.68
CA ALA A 450 -7.95 19.15 -3.90
C ALA A 450 -7.56 18.29 -5.12
N ALA A 451 -8.13 17.08 -5.24
CA ALA A 451 -7.90 16.19 -6.37
C ALA A 451 -8.34 16.81 -7.71
N GLU A 452 -9.52 17.44 -7.75
CA GLU A 452 -10.02 18.16 -8.93
C GLU A 452 -9.12 19.34 -9.30
N SER A 453 -8.67 20.13 -8.32
CA SER A 453 -7.75 21.25 -8.54
C SER A 453 -6.39 20.80 -9.09
N LEU A 454 -5.83 19.72 -8.53
CA LEU A 454 -4.57 19.13 -9.00
C LEU A 454 -4.72 18.55 -10.42
N ALA A 455 -5.84 17.86 -10.70
CA ALA A 455 -6.11 17.31 -12.02
C ALA A 455 -6.26 18.41 -13.08
N ALA A 456 -6.93 19.51 -12.74
CA ALA A 456 -7.08 20.67 -13.62
C ALA A 456 -5.74 21.38 -13.91
N ALA A 457 -4.78 21.34 -12.98
CA ALA A 457 -3.45 21.89 -13.19
C ALA A 457 -2.59 21.03 -14.16
N GLY A 458 -2.93 19.75 -14.33
CA GLY A 458 -2.22 18.82 -15.21
C GLY A 458 -0.84 18.39 -14.70
N GLY A 459 -0.14 17.57 -15.50
CA GLY A 459 1.24 17.14 -15.24
C GLY A 459 1.41 16.02 -14.20
N ALA A 460 0.31 15.46 -13.69
CA ALA A 460 0.31 14.30 -12.81
C ALA A 460 -0.98 13.48 -12.94
N GLN A 461 -0.86 12.17 -12.73
CA GLN A 461 -2.02 11.30 -12.52
C GLN A 461 -2.49 11.45 -11.07
N ILE A 462 -3.78 11.73 -10.88
CA ILE A 462 -4.35 12.01 -9.57
C ILE A 462 -5.30 10.89 -9.15
N PHE A 463 -5.16 10.43 -7.91
CA PHE A 463 -5.99 9.40 -7.31
C PHE A 463 -6.60 9.93 -6.00
N LEU A 464 -7.92 9.90 -5.92
CA LEU A 464 -8.64 10.06 -4.66
C LEU A 464 -8.83 8.67 -4.03
N THR A 465 -8.34 8.50 -2.81
CA THR A 465 -8.40 7.22 -2.08
C THR A 465 -8.50 7.49 -0.57
N ARG A 466 -8.37 6.45 0.23
CA ARG A 466 -8.38 6.52 1.69
C ARG A 466 -7.42 5.51 2.28
N THR A 467 -7.06 5.69 3.54
CA THR A 467 -6.38 4.65 4.31
C THR A 467 -7.21 3.37 4.30
N PHE A 468 -6.53 2.23 4.17
CA PHE A 468 -7.17 0.92 4.17
C PHE A 468 -6.46 0.00 5.15
N ALA A 469 -7.27 -0.73 5.90
CA ALA A 469 -6.87 -1.90 6.65
C ALA A 469 -8.09 -2.82 6.66
N GLU A 470 -7.89 -4.11 6.43
CA GLU A 470 -8.96 -5.06 6.72
C GLU A 470 -9.19 -5.07 8.23
N LEU A 471 -10.25 -4.40 8.68
CA LEU A 471 -10.68 -4.40 10.07
C LEU A 471 -11.01 -5.84 10.47
N GLY A 472 -10.14 -6.46 11.26
CA GLY A 472 -10.40 -7.74 11.92
C GLY A 472 -9.27 -8.73 11.81
N ARG A 473 -8.35 -8.71 12.77
CA ARG A 473 -7.76 -9.92 13.37
C ARG A 473 -7.64 -9.71 14.87
#